data_AF-A0A836W2L1-F1
#
_entry.id   AF-A0A836W2L1-F1
#
_cell.length_a   1.000
_cell.length_b   1.000
_cell.length_c   1.000
_cell.angle_alpha   90.00
_cell.angle_beta   90.00
_cell.angle_gamma   90.00
#
_symmetry.space_group_name_H-M   'P 1'
#
loop_
_entity.id
_entity.type
_entity.pdbx_description
1 polymer ?
#
loop_
_entity_poly.entity_id
_entity_poly.type
_entity_poly.pdbx_seq_one_letter_code
_entity_poly.pdbx_strand_id
1 'polypeptide(L)' 'MIKNSEIKDLASIFGIDAIGVTDAKRIEGNLNGFSSPSPQKFLNNGRSVIAPLVMRESPLPLVF' A
#
# COMPACT_ATOMS: atom_id res chain seq x y z
N MET A 1 -17.53 -9.86 -2.74
CA MET A 1 -16.57 -8.95 -2.08
C MET A 1 -15.33 -9.77 -1.79
N ILE A 2 -14.16 -9.38 -2.31
CA ILE A 2 -12.91 -10.14 -2.12
C ILE A 2 -12.43 -9.98 -0.67
N LYS A 3 -11.94 -11.03 -0.05
CA LYS A 3 -11.37 -11.03 1.32
C LYS A 3 -9.91 -10.57 1.30
N ASN A 4 -9.44 -10.01 2.42
CA ASN A 4 -8.04 -9.55 2.55
C ASN A 4 -7.01 -10.67 2.33
N SER A 5 -7.33 -11.92 2.64
CA SER A 5 -6.45 -13.08 2.37
C SER A 5 -6.27 -13.32 0.88
N GLU A 6 -7.36 -13.27 0.11
CA GLU A 6 -7.34 -13.47 -1.35
C GLU A 6 -6.52 -12.36 -2.04
N ILE A 7 -6.57 -11.12 -1.52
CA ILE A 7 -5.77 -10.00 -2.04
C ILE A 7 -4.27 -10.27 -1.84
N LYS A 8 -3.87 -10.83 -0.70
CA LYS A 8 -2.45 -11.16 -0.42
C LYS A 8 -1.96 -12.30 -1.32
N ASP A 9 -2.79 -13.31 -1.54
CA ASP A 9 -2.44 -14.42 -2.41
C ASP A 9 -2.29 -13.95 -3.87
N LEU A 10 -3.18 -13.07 -4.33
CA LEU A 10 -3.08 -12.45 -5.66
C LEU A 10 -1.86 -11.53 -5.79
N ALA A 11 -1.47 -10.82 -4.73
CA ALA A 11 -0.35 -9.89 -4.73
C ALA A 11 0.94 -10.53 -5.26
N SER A 12 1.25 -11.74 -4.75
CA SER A 12 2.46 -12.48 -5.11
C SER A 12 2.48 -12.85 -6.60
N ILE A 13 1.33 -13.17 -7.19
CA ILE A 13 1.19 -13.48 -8.61
C ILE A 13 1.57 -12.27 -9.48
N PHE A 14 1.27 -11.06 -9.01
CA PHE A 14 1.59 -9.81 -9.71
C PHE A 14 2.96 -9.23 -9.35
N GLY A 15 3.82 -10.00 -8.67
CA GLY A 15 5.15 -9.54 -8.27
C GLY A 15 5.11 -8.43 -7.22
N ILE A 16 4.09 -8.42 -6.37
CA ILE A 16 4.00 -7.52 -5.22
C ILE A 16 4.54 -8.26 -3.99
N ASP A 17 5.63 -7.76 -3.43
CA ASP A 17 6.34 -8.41 -2.31
C ASP A 17 5.59 -8.29 -0.99
N ALA A 18 4.92 -7.15 -0.77
CA ALA A 18 4.11 -6.93 0.42
C ALA A 18 2.90 -6.06 0.14
N ILE A 19 1.80 -6.33 0.84
CA ILE A 19 0.58 -5.51 0.81
C ILE A 19 0.18 -5.12 2.23
N GLY A 20 0.05 -3.81 2.45
CA GLY A 20 -0.70 -3.26 3.58
C GLY A 20 -2.16 -2.98 3.17
N VAL A 21 -3.11 -3.39 4.01
CA VAL A 21 -4.52 -3.00 3.86
C VAL A 21 -4.95 -2.32 5.15
N THR A 22 -5.51 -1.12 5.05
CA THR A 22 -6.00 -0.36 6.21
C THR A 22 -7.28 0.41 5.88
N ASP A 23 -8.01 0.82 6.91
CA ASP A 23 -9.20 1.66 6.75
C ASP A 23 -8.80 3.07 6.30
N ALA A 24 -9.55 3.62 5.34
CA ALA A 24 -9.30 4.96 4.81
C ALA A 24 -9.29 6.03 5.90
N LYS A 25 -10.14 5.89 6.92
CA LYS A 25 -10.22 6.81 8.07
C LYS A 25 -8.95 6.84 8.94
N ARG A 26 -8.17 5.76 8.96
CA ARG A 26 -6.94 5.67 9.77
C ARG A 26 -5.75 6.40 9.15
N ILE A 27 -5.82 6.72 7.86
CA ILE A 27 -4.74 7.41 7.14
C ILE A 27 -4.89 8.94 7.25
N GLU A 28 -6.03 9.43 7.72
CA GLU A 28 -6.25 10.86 7.93
C GLU A 28 -5.42 11.36 9.11
N GLY A 29 -4.60 12.40 8.88
CA GLY A 29 -3.90 13.10 9.97
C GLY A 29 -2.43 13.38 9.70
N ASN A 30 -1.71 13.66 10.78
CA ASN A 30 -0.27 13.91 10.75
C ASN A 30 0.46 12.60 11.07
N LEU A 31 1.10 12.01 10.06
CA LEU A 31 1.91 10.80 10.21
C LEU A 31 3.38 11.23 10.35
N ASN A 32 3.93 11.17 11.56
CA ASN A 32 5.33 11.48 11.86
C ASN A 32 5.80 12.87 11.35
N GLY A 33 4.94 13.89 11.42
CA GLY A 33 5.26 15.25 10.97
C GLY A 33 4.85 15.52 9.51
N PHE A 34 4.42 14.51 8.76
CA PHE A 34 3.93 14.66 7.40
C PHE A 34 2.41 14.73 7.35
N SER A 35 1.88 15.72 6.63
CA SER A 35 0.46 15.81 6.35
C SER A 35 0.05 14.69 5.39
N SER A 36 -0.82 13.80 5.87
CA SER A 36 -1.44 12.77 5.04
C SER A 36 -2.80 13.27 4.53
N PRO A 37 -3.03 13.35 3.21
CA PRO A 37 -4.31 13.79 2.69
C PRO A 37 -5.40 12.75 2.99
N SER A 38 -6.60 13.23 3.31
CA SER A 38 -7.77 12.37 3.51
C SER A 38 -8.07 11.56 2.24
N PRO A 39 -8.09 10.22 2.30
CA PRO A 39 -8.42 9.38 1.13
C PRO A 39 -9.80 9.68 0.55
N GLN A 40 -10.74 10.17 1.37
CA GLN A 40 -12.09 10.54 0.96
C GLN A 40 -12.11 11.69 -0.06
N LYS A 41 -11.06 12.52 -0.12
CA LYS A 41 -10.92 13.56 -1.15
C LYS A 41 -10.75 13.00 -2.55
N PHE A 42 -10.24 11.78 -2.68
CA PHE A 42 -10.02 11.11 -3.97
C PHE A 42 -11.16 10.16 -4.31
N LEU A 43 -11.73 9.51 -3.29
CA LEU A 43 -12.82 8.56 -3.45
C LEU A 43 -13.86 8.76 -2.35
N ASN A 44 -14.98 9.42 -2.69
CA ASN A 44 -16.05 9.74 -1.72
C ASN A 44 -16.57 8.51 -0.94
N ASN A 45 -16.54 7.33 -1.55
CA ASN A 45 -16.97 6.06 -0.95
C ASN A 45 -15.80 5.10 -0.65
N GLY A 46 -14.56 5.61 -0.62
CA GLY A 46 -13.37 4.82 -0.30
C GLY A 46 -13.41 4.31 1.14
N ARG A 47 -13.47 2.99 1.31
CA ARG A 47 -13.52 2.35 2.64
C ARG A 47 -12.15 1.89 3.12
N SER A 48 -11.32 1.44 2.20
CA SER A 48 -10.01 0.86 2.50
C SER A 48 -8.96 1.38 1.55
N VAL A 49 -7.71 1.43 2.02
CA VAL A 49 -6.53 1.77 1.24
C VAL A 49 -5.65 0.53 1.18
N ILE A 50 -5.20 0.19 -0.03
CA ILE A 50 -4.28 -0.91 -0.30
C ILE A 50 -2.94 -0.28 -0.72
N ALA A 51 -1.88 -0.58 0.01
CA ALA A 51 -0.53 -0.08 -0.22
C ALA A 51 0.39 -1.25 -0.64
N PRO A 52 0.64 -1.43 -1.95
CA PRO A 52 1.58 -2.44 -2.44
C PRO A 52 3.03 -1.95 -2.33
N LEU A 53 3.93 -2.84 -1.96
CA LEU A 53 5.38 -2.66 -2.04
C LEU A 53 5.92 -3.60 -3.12
N VAL A 54 6.65 -3.03 -4.07
CA VAL A 54 7.44 -3.77 -5.06
C VAL A 54 8.90 -3.40 -4.84
N MET A 55 9.69 -4.34 -4.33
CA MET A 55 11.12 -4.20 -4.14
C MET A 55 11.79 -4.48 -5.49
N ARG A 56 12.34 -3.45 -6.12
CA ARG A 56 13.31 -3.69 -7.19
C ARG A 56 14.59 -4.18 -6.55
N GLU A 57 15.07 -5.36 -6.94
CA GLU A 57 16.47 -5.72 -6.71
C GLU A 57 17.31 -4.58 -7.29
N SER A 58 18.02 -3.86 -6.42
CA SER A 58 18.88 -2.76 -6.85
C SER A 58 20.11 -3.41 -7.49
N PRO A 59 20.39 -3.18 -8.79
CA PRO A 59 21.63 -3.62 -9.39
C PRO A 59 22.69 -2.59 -8.98
N LEU A 60 23.01 -2.49 -7.70
CA LEU A 60 24.20 -1.74 -7.32
C LEU A 60 25.39 -2.60 -7.80
N PRO A 61 26.20 -2.12 -8.75
CA PRO A 61 27.38 -2.87 -9.14
C PRO A 61 28.28 -2.98 -7.91
N LEU A 62 28.68 -4.21 -7.58
CA LEU A 62 29.80 -4.45 -6.70
C LEU A 62 31.02 -3.85 -7.39
N VAL A 63 31.46 -2.68 -6.92
CA VAL A 63 32.77 -2.14 -7.26
C VAL A 63 33.77 -2.92 -6.41
N PHE A 64 34.45 -3.88 -7.04
CA PHE A 64 35.59 -4.60 -6.46
C PHE A 64 36.84 -3.73 -6.47
#